data_AF-A0A960UBI5-F1
#
_entry.id   AF-A0A960UBI5-F1
#
_cell.length_a   1.000
_cell.length_b   1.000
_cell.length_c   1.000
_cell.angle_alpha   90.00
_cell.angle_beta   90.00
_cell.angle_gamma   90.00
#
_symmetry.space_group_name_H-M   'P 1'
#
loop_
_entity.id
_entity.type
_entity.pdbx_description
1 polymer ?
#
loop_
_entity_poly.entity_id
_entity_poly.type
_entity_poly.pdbx_seq_one_letter_code
_entity_poly.pdbx_strand_id
1 'polypeptide(L)'
;MNWNIDPVLLDLKIVKLRYYSLLFATGLFAAYFLVSKFLREKGLPNDYPDKIFIRIVISLVIGAHLVHLIFYEPSAFIHNPMRIFEIGSGLASHGGVLGALFGLWLFCHKYKESFFE
;
A
#
# COMPACT_ATOMS: atom_id res chain seq x y z
N MET A 1 0.26 0.96 35.95
CA MET A 1 1.10 1.65 34.94
C MET A 1 0.18 2.00 33.79
N ASN A 2 -0.09 3.29 33.57
CA ASN A 2 -1.03 3.73 32.53
C ASN A 2 -0.24 3.97 31.25
N TRP A 3 -0.55 3.20 30.20
CA TRP A 3 0.06 3.34 28.88
C TRP A 3 -0.44 4.64 28.22
N ASN A 4 0.43 5.66 28.12
CA ASN A 4 0.09 6.97 27.58
C ASN A 4 1.25 7.56 26.76
N ILE A 5 1.72 6.80 25.76
CA ILE A 5 2.72 7.28 24.80
C ILE A 5 1.99 8.05 23.70
N ASP A 6 2.48 9.26 23.37
CA ASP A 6 1.96 10.02 22.24
C ASP A 6 2.19 9.24 20.92
N PRO A 7 1.14 8.93 20.15
CA PRO A 7 1.29 8.22 18.89
C PRO A 7 1.98 9.05 17.80
N VAL A 8 2.11 10.37 17.97
CA VAL A 8 2.78 11.28 17.04
C VAL A 8 4.27 11.34 17.39
N LEU A 9 5.10 10.95 16.43
CA LEU A 9 6.55 11.04 16.54
C LEU A 9 7.05 12.46 16.24
N LEU A 10 6.50 13.08 15.19
CA LEU A 10 6.88 14.42 14.75
C LEU A 10 5.65 15.16 14.22
N ASP A 11 5.42 16.37 14.74
CA ASP A 11 4.36 17.27 14.26
C ASP A 11 4.98 18.39 13.41
N LEU A 12 4.78 18.31 12.09
CA LEU A 12 5.28 19.31 11.13
C LEU A 12 4.25 20.42 10.86
N LYS A 13 3.22 20.56 11.70
CA LYS A 13 2.06 21.49 11.57
C LYS A 13 1.14 21.22 10.38
N ILE A 14 1.68 20.79 9.24
CA ILE A 14 0.92 20.44 8.02
C ILE A 14 0.63 18.93 7.99
N VAL A 15 1.57 18.12 8.50
CA VAL A 15 1.44 16.66 8.56
C VAL A 15 2.00 16.15 9.89
N LYS A 16 1.32 15.15 10.44
CA LYS A 16 1.76 14.46 11.66
C LYS A 16 2.35 13.11 11.28
N LEU A 17 3.65 12.95 11.51
CA LEU A 17 4.32 11.66 11.36
C LEU A 17 4.04 10.83 12.61
N ARG A 18 3.32 9.71 12.44
CA ARG A 18 3.02 8.77 13.53
C ARG A 18 4.05 7.64 13.54
N TYR A 19 4.31 7.05 14.71
CA TYR A 19 5.17 5.86 14.82
C TYR A 19 4.70 4.72 13.90
N TYR A 20 3.38 4.50 13.84
CA TYR A 20 2.79 3.50 12.97
C TYR A 20 3.13 3.75 11.49
N SER A 21 3.04 5.00 11.02
CA SER A 21 3.36 5.36 9.64
C SER A 21 4.82 5.09 9.31
N LEU A 22 5.73 5.39 10.25
CA LEU A 22 7.15 5.11 10.09
C LEU A 22 7.41 3.60 10.02
N LEU A 23 6.86 2.82 10.95
CA LEU A 23 7.00 1.37 10.97
C LEU A 23 6.44 0.73 9.69
N PHE A 24 5.27 1.19 9.24
CA PHE A 24 4.66 0.73 8.00
C PHE A 24 5.56 1.01 6.78
N ALA A 25 6.09 2.23 6.67
CA ALA A 25 7.03 2.59 5.61
C ALA A 25 8.30 1.73 5.65
N THR A 26 8.88 1.52 6.84
CA THR A 26 10.07 0.66 7.00
C THR A 26 9.78 -0.78 6.58
N GLY A 27 8.59 -1.31 6.88
CA GLY A 27 8.16 -2.63 6.42
C GLY A 27 8.07 -2.72 4.90
N LEU A 28 7.54 -1.71 4.23
CA LEU A 28 7.51 -1.64 2.76
C LEU A 28 8.91 -1.61 2.15
N PHE A 29 9.82 -0.81 2.70
CA PHE A 29 11.21 -0.76 2.22
C PHE A 29 11.96 -2.08 2.49
N ALA A 30 11.78 -2.69 3.66
CA ALA A 30 12.35 -3.99 3.95
C ALA A 30 11.87 -5.07 2.96
N ALA A 31 10.57 -5.08 2.65
CA ALA A 31 10.00 -5.95 1.63
C ALA A 31 10.62 -5.68 0.24
N TYR A 32 10.78 -4.41 -0.14
CA TYR A 32 11.45 -4.04 -1.39
C TYR A 32 12.87 -4.60 -1.48
N PHE A 33 13.70 -4.42 -0.45
CA PHE A 33 15.08 -4.93 -0.47
C PHE A 33 15.14 -6.46 -0.52
N LEU A 34 14.28 -7.13 0.24
CA LEU A 34 14.20 -8.59 0.25
C LEU A 34 13.78 -9.14 -1.12
N VAL A 35 12.71 -8.59 -1.70
CA VAL A 35 12.21 -8.98 -3.02
C VAL A 35 13.23 -8.63 -4.10
N SER A 36 13.88 -7.46 -4.02
CA SER A 36 14.93 -7.07 -4.95
C SER A 36 16.08 -8.06 -4.97
N LYS A 37 16.53 -8.51 -3.80
CA LYS A 37 17.57 -9.53 -3.67
C LYS A 37 17.12 -10.85 -4.30
N PHE A 38 15.92 -11.32 -3.97
CA PHE A 38 15.35 -12.55 -4.49
C PHE A 38 15.21 -12.56 -6.03
N LEU A 39 14.69 -11.47 -6.61
CA LEU A 39 14.53 -11.35 -8.07
C LEU A 39 15.88 -11.33 -8.79
N ARG A 40 16.89 -10.67 -8.20
CA ARG A 40 18.26 -10.68 -8.74
C ARG A 40 18.89 -12.08 -8.67
N GLU A 41 18.68 -12.81 -7.59
CA GLU A 41 19.15 -14.21 -7.45
C GLU A 41 18.48 -15.15 -8.45
N LYS A 42 17.21 -14.90 -8.82
CA LYS A 42 16.51 -15.58 -9.91
C LYS A 42 17.00 -15.19 -11.32
N GLY A 43 17.90 -14.23 -11.45
CA GLY A 43 18.38 -13.73 -12.75
C GLY A 43 17.34 -12.90 -13.53
N LEU A 44 16.31 -12.38 -12.84
CA LEU A 44 15.30 -11.53 -13.47
C LEU A 44 15.86 -10.14 -13.78
N PRO A 45 15.24 -9.41 -14.73
CA PRO A 45 15.72 -8.08 -15.11
C PRO A 45 15.85 -7.13 -13.92
N ASN A 46 16.94 -6.36 -13.90
CA ASN A 46 17.28 -5.48 -12.78
C ASN A 46 16.23 -4.38 -12.49
N ASP A 47 15.35 -4.08 -13.44
CA ASP A 47 14.30 -3.07 -13.29
C ASP A 47 12.96 -3.65 -12.78
N TYR A 48 12.86 -4.99 -12.63
CA TYR A 48 11.66 -5.65 -12.12
C TYR A 48 11.31 -5.25 -10.68
N PRO A 49 12.26 -5.18 -9.74
CA PRO A 49 11.91 -4.82 -8.36
C PRO A 49 11.22 -3.45 -8.27
N ASP A 50 11.72 -2.45 -9.00
CA ASP A 50 11.13 -1.10 -9.03
C ASP A 50 9.75 -1.12 -9.66
N LYS A 51 9.59 -1.82 -10.78
CA LYS A 51 8.32 -1.97 -11.50
C LYS A 51 7.26 -2.72 -10.69
N ILE A 52 7.64 -3.74 -9.95
CA ILE A 52 6.75 -4.51 -9.06
C ILE A 52 6.35 -3.62 -7.89
N PHE A 53 7.33 -3.02 -7.22
CA PHE A 53 7.12 -2.22 -6.02
C PHE A 53 6.17 -1.05 -6.29
N ILE A 54 6.40 -0.27 -7.36
CA ILE A 54 5.53 0.86 -7.67
C ILE A 54 4.09 0.43 -7.97
N ARG A 55 3.90 -0.70 -8.67
CA ARG A 55 2.55 -1.22 -8.97
C ARG A 55 1.86 -1.71 -7.71
N ILE A 56 2.56 -2.45 -6.87
CA ILE A 56 2.02 -2.94 -5.59
C ILE A 56 1.63 -1.76 -4.70
N VAL A 57 2.50 -0.77 -4.50
CA VAL A 57 2.23 0.36 -3.60
C VAL A 57 1.03 1.18 -4.10
N ILE A 58 0.98 1.49 -5.40
CA ILE A 58 -0.16 2.23 -5.98
C ILE A 58 -1.46 1.44 -5.82
N SER A 59 -1.47 0.17 -6.23
CA SER A 59 -2.66 -0.67 -6.14
C SER A 59 -3.09 -0.93 -4.69
N LEU A 60 -2.14 -1.05 -3.75
CA LEU A 60 -2.39 -1.18 -2.32
C LEU A 60 -3.11 0.06 -1.78
N VAL A 61 -2.62 1.27 -2.06
CA VAL A 61 -3.22 2.51 -1.54
C VAL A 61 -4.62 2.70 -2.12
N ILE A 62 -4.78 2.48 -3.43
CA ILE A 62 -6.08 2.57 -4.11
C ILE A 62 -7.04 1.52 -3.55
N GLY A 63 -6.63 0.26 -3.46
CA GLY A 63 -7.46 -0.83 -2.96
C GLY A 63 -7.88 -0.62 -1.50
N ALA A 64 -6.95 -0.17 -0.66
CA ALA A 64 -7.23 0.16 0.74
C ALA A 64 -8.27 1.27 0.87
N HIS A 65 -8.17 2.32 0.05
CA HIS A 65 -9.13 3.41 0.05
C HIS A 65 -10.50 3.01 -0.49
N LEU A 66 -10.55 2.28 -1.61
CA LEU A 66 -11.81 1.82 -2.21
C LEU A 66 -12.59 0.90 -1.29
N VAL A 67 -11.94 -0.10 -0.69
CA VAL A 67 -12.61 -1.00 0.26
C VAL A 67 -13.05 -0.23 1.50
N HIS A 68 -12.27 0.74 1.98
CA HIS A 68 -12.72 1.59 3.07
C HIS A 68 -14.02 2.33 2.71
N LEU A 69 -14.03 3.00 1.57
CA LEU A 69 -15.16 3.80 1.11
C LEU A 69 -16.43 2.96 0.87
N ILE A 70 -16.28 1.76 0.30
CA ILE A 70 -17.41 0.87 -0.01
C ILE A 70 -17.96 0.18 1.24
N PHE A 71 -17.10 -0.29 2.15
CA PHE A 71 -17.54 -1.13 3.26
C PHE A 71 -17.76 -0.37 4.57
N TYR A 72 -17.06 0.75 4.78
CA TYR A 72 -17.11 1.52 6.03
C TYR A 72 -17.86 2.84 5.87
N GLU A 73 -17.81 3.48 4.68
CA GLU A 73 -18.53 4.73 4.40
C GLU A 73 -19.46 4.67 3.16
N PRO A 74 -20.26 3.60 2.97
CA PRO A 74 -21.05 3.41 1.74
C PRO A 74 -22.03 4.55 1.48
N SER A 75 -22.70 5.04 2.53
CA SER A 75 -23.64 6.16 2.40
C SER A 75 -22.93 7.41 1.88
N ALA A 76 -21.76 7.73 2.42
CA ALA A 76 -21.05 8.94 2.04
C ALA A 76 -20.46 8.85 0.62
N PHE A 77 -20.13 7.65 0.15
CA PHE A 77 -19.77 7.41 -1.24
C PHE A 77 -20.94 7.61 -2.22
N ILE A 78 -22.12 7.08 -1.89
CA ILE A 78 -23.32 7.19 -2.73
C ILE A 78 -23.74 8.65 -2.90
N HIS A 79 -23.66 9.45 -1.83
CA HIS A 79 -24.02 10.87 -1.88
C HIS A 79 -22.98 11.73 -2.61
N ASN A 80 -21.70 11.34 -2.58
CA ASN A 80 -20.64 12.04 -3.30
C ASN A 80 -19.60 11.06 -3.87
N PRO A 81 -19.77 10.60 -5.13
CA PRO A 81 -18.84 9.68 -5.77
C PRO A 81 -17.42 10.23 -5.93
N MET A 82 -17.24 11.56 -5.92
CA MET A 82 -15.91 12.18 -6.04
C MET A 82 -15.01 11.90 -4.83
N ARG A 83 -15.57 11.39 -3.72
CA ARG A 83 -14.79 10.97 -2.55
C ARG A 83 -13.79 9.86 -2.86
N ILE A 84 -13.92 9.17 -4.00
CA ILE A 84 -12.92 8.21 -4.50
C ILE A 84 -11.52 8.82 -4.68
N PHE A 85 -11.43 10.14 -4.90
CA PHE A 85 -10.17 10.87 -5.06
C PHE A 85 -9.64 11.44 -3.73
N GLU A 86 -10.40 11.35 -2.64
CA GLU A 86 -10.03 11.86 -1.31
C GLU A 86 -9.17 10.85 -0.54
N ILE A 87 -8.02 10.51 -1.14
CA ILE A 87 -7.06 9.57 -0.58
C ILE A 87 -6.52 10.13 0.75
N GLY A 88 -6.93 9.53 1.86
CA GLY A 88 -6.54 9.96 3.22
C GLY A 88 -7.70 10.04 4.21
N SER A 89 -8.95 9.99 3.73
CA SER A 89 -10.15 9.94 4.59
C SER A 89 -10.32 8.60 5.33
N GLY A 90 -9.64 7.55 4.86
CA GLY A 90 -9.53 6.27 5.54
C GLY A 90 -8.95 5.18 4.63
N LEU A 91 -8.39 4.13 5.25
CA LEU A 91 -7.74 3.00 4.57
C LEU A 91 -8.11 1.69 5.27
N ALA A 92 -8.58 0.71 4.50
CA ALA A 92 -8.88 -0.64 4.98
C ALA A 92 -7.71 -1.59 4.68
N SER A 93 -7.23 -2.32 5.68
CA SER A 93 -6.13 -3.28 5.52
C SER A 93 -6.43 -4.39 4.51
N HIS A 94 -7.65 -4.93 4.54
CA HIS A 94 -8.12 -5.94 3.58
C HIS A 94 -8.07 -5.44 2.13
N GLY A 95 -8.47 -4.18 1.92
CA GLY A 95 -8.36 -3.54 0.62
C GLY A 95 -6.91 -3.33 0.19
N GLY A 96 -6.02 -3.05 1.14
CA GLY A 96 -4.58 -2.96 0.88
C GLY A 96 -3.99 -4.27 0.39
N VAL A 97 -4.35 -5.39 1.03
CA VAL A 97 -3.89 -6.74 0.63
C VAL A 97 -4.46 -7.11 -0.75
N LEU A 98 -5.77 -6.95 -0.97
CA LEU A 98 -6.39 -7.21 -2.27
C LEU A 98 -5.79 -6.34 -3.38
N GLY A 99 -5.56 -5.06 -3.08
CA GLY A 99 -4.90 -4.12 -3.98
C GLY A 99 -3.47 -4.52 -4.32
N ALA A 100 -2.67 -4.93 -3.32
CA ALA A 100 -1.30 -5.40 -3.54
C ALA A 100 -1.26 -6.66 -4.43
N LEU A 101 -2.13 -7.64 -4.17
CA LEU A 101 -2.25 -8.85 -4.98
C LEU A 101 -2.68 -8.52 -6.42
N PHE A 102 -3.62 -7.60 -6.59
CA PHE A 102 -4.03 -7.13 -7.90
C PHE A 102 -2.89 -6.40 -8.64
N GLY A 103 -2.12 -5.57 -7.95
CA GLY A 103 -0.93 -4.90 -8.51
C GLY A 103 0.15 -5.88 -8.97
N LEU A 104 0.38 -6.94 -8.19
CA LEU A 104 1.26 -8.04 -8.59
C LEU A 104 0.72 -8.80 -9.80
N TRP A 105 -0.57 -9.12 -9.82
CA TRP A 105 -1.22 -9.77 -10.96
C TRP A 105 -1.10 -8.93 -12.23
N LEU A 106 -1.33 -7.62 -12.16
CA LEU A 106 -1.12 -6.69 -13.27
C LEU A 106 0.34 -6.70 -13.76
N PHE A 107 1.30 -6.83 -12.84
CA PHE A 107 2.70 -6.95 -13.20
C PHE A 107 2.98 -8.24 -13.99
N CYS A 108 2.59 -9.38 -13.44
CA CYS A 108 2.78 -10.68 -14.06
C CYS A 108 2.12 -10.73 -15.45
N HIS A 109 0.88 -10.24 -15.55
CA HIS A 109 0.16 -10.18 -16.81
C HIS A 109 0.87 -9.33 -17.88
N LYS A 110 1.40 -8.15 -17.49
CA LYS A 110 2.08 -7.24 -18.42
C LYS A 110 3.44 -7.77 -18.90
N TYR A 111 4.18 -8.47 -18.03
CA TYR A 111 5.52 -8.98 -18.36
C TYR A 111 5.54 -10.47 -18.73
N LYS A 112 4.37 -11.12 -18.77
CA LYS A 112 4.19 -12.55 -19.05
C LYS A 112 4.97 -13.46 -18.08
N GLU A 113 5.15 -12.98 -16.86
CA GLU A 113 5.69 -13.78 -15.76
C GLU A 113 4.58 -14.60 -15.12
N SER A 114 4.91 -15.74 -14.52
CA SER A 114 3.96 -16.52 -13.73
C SER A 114 3.59 -15.76 -12.45
N PHE A 115 2.31 -15.81 -12.06
CA PHE A 115 1.87 -15.23 -10.78
C PHE A 115 2.17 -16.14 -9.58
N PHE A 116 2.34 -17.44 -9.83
CA PHE A 116 2.48 -18.47 -8.78
C PHE A 116 3.92 -18.94 -8.56
N GLU A 117 4.90 -18.38 -9.29
CA GLU A 117 6.33 -18.73 -9.17
C GLU A 117 7.15 -17.68 -8.40
#